data_AF-A0A956YNK6-F1
#
_entry.id   AF-A0A956YNK6-F1
#
_cell.length_a   1.000
_cell.length_b   1.000
_cell.length_c   1.000
_cell.angle_alpha   90.00
_cell.angle_beta   90.00
_cell.angle_gamma   90.00
#
_symmetry.space_group_name_H-M   'P 1'
#
loop_
_entity.id
_entity.type
_entity.pdbx_description
1 polymer ?
#
loop_
_entity_poly.entity_id
_entity_poly.type
_entity_poly.pdbx_seq_one_letter_code
_entity_poly.pdbx_strand_id
1 'polypeptide(L)'
;LAFSAGVVVLLLGTFAPSAQMALALYRLQRLFVLLPALFWLGAMIWLIPNRAAWEERYGRQQQLLGLSMACILAYGLVISAIIIPGRQTIPAWVGTFIALDLFIFGLVITQLDASDKGEAWLYHFLRAFDYSFFAALIFGGQIVLVMRYSFGLNFPLVLLLLASVAASVLIQTFSDLVQGWLDRIAFFNAPQLRQARAAQRAEDSAAQRLDATLDLLDVPPAEFERLTRRALSQMGNLPKLASSPLTRLPVVSQRLAQNGQPDGTLIRASELKTVLTESITKLQPRDEGEFGTTDAWRHYNALYFPYVVGLRPYSRRAFHNEDYQDVLAWFRSQVPERTLYNWQTAAACLVARDLRERSRHLAP
;
A
#
# COMPACT_ATOMS: atom_id res chain seq x y z
N LEU A 1 10.76 -11.26 -7.14
CA LEU A 1 11.60 -12.25 -6.40
C LEU A 1 11.52 -13.65 -7.00
N ALA A 2 10.39 -14.35 -6.97
CA ALA A 2 10.29 -15.72 -7.51
C ALA A 2 10.67 -15.82 -9.00
N PHE A 3 10.18 -14.94 -9.87
CA PHE A 3 10.61 -14.90 -11.27
C PHE A 3 12.12 -14.64 -11.44
N SER A 4 12.66 -13.67 -10.70
CA SER A 4 14.10 -13.34 -10.69
C SER A 4 14.94 -14.55 -10.27
N ALA A 5 14.50 -15.31 -9.26
CA ALA A 5 15.14 -16.57 -8.87
C ALA A 5 15.08 -17.61 -10.00
N GLY A 6 13.99 -17.70 -10.74
CA GLY A 6 13.89 -18.54 -11.94
C GLY A 6 14.93 -18.16 -13.02
N VAL A 7 15.12 -16.86 -13.28
CA VAL A 7 16.13 -16.36 -14.23
C VAL A 7 17.56 -16.66 -13.74
N VAL A 8 17.83 -16.48 -12.45
CA VAL A 8 19.13 -16.81 -11.83
C VAL A 8 19.45 -18.30 -11.99
N VAL A 9 18.47 -19.17 -11.72
CA VAL A 9 18.62 -20.62 -11.85
C VAL A 9 18.86 -21.04 -13.32
N LEU A 10 18.20 -20.37 -14.27
CA LEU A 10 18.44 -20.57 -15.70
C LEU A 10 19.88 -20.20 -16.10
N LEU A 11 20.35 -19.03 -15.65
CA LEU A 11 21.72 -18.56 -15.90
C LEU A 11 22.76 -19.47 -15.24
N LEU A 12 22.49 -20.00 -14.05
CA LEU A 12 23.39 -20.97 -13.40
C LEU A 12 23.46 -22.29 -14.16
N GLY A 13 22.35 -22.72 -14.78
CA GLY A 13 22.30 -23.92 -15.60
C GLY A 13 23.29 -23.92 -16.77
N THR A 14 23.56 -22.75 -17.37
CA THR A 14 24.50 -22.64 -18.50
C THR A 14 25.96 -22.79 -18.10
N PHE A 15 26.29 -22.57 -16.82
CA PHE A 15 27.63 -22.72 -16.28
C PHE A 15 27.80 -23.99 -15.44
N ALA A 16 26.76 -24.84 -15.33
CA ALA A 16 26.79 -25.98 -14.42
C ALA A 16 27.92 -26.97 -14.78
N PRO A 17 28.67 -27.48 -13.77
CA PRO A 17 29.82 -28.35 -14.01
C PRO A 17 29.42 -29.77 -14.48
N SER A 18 28.15 -30.14 -14.38
CA SER A 18 27.64 -31.45 -14.81
C SER A 18 26.23 -31.36 -15.41
N ALA A 19 25.93 -32.27 -16.33
CA ALA A 19 24.61 -32.37 -16.96
C ALA A 19 23.48 -32.67 -15.96
N GLN A 20 23.77 -33.44 -14.90
CA GLN A 20 22.82 -33.71 -13.83
C GLN A 20 22.49 -32.45 -13.02
N MET A 21 23.49 -31.63 -12.71
CA MET A 21 23.29 -30.35 -12.01
C MET A 21 22.50 -29.37 -12.88
N ALA A 22 22.83 -29.27 -14.17
CA ALA A 22 22.08 -28.47 -15.12
C ALA A 22 20.60 -28.87 -15.15
N LEU A 23 20.30 -30.18 -15.27
CA LEU A 23 18.94 -30.70 -15.28
C LEU A 23 18.18 -30.39 -13.97
N ALA A 24 18.85 -30.51 -12.82
CA ALA A 24 18.27 -30.17 -11.53
C ALA A 24 17.91 -28.68 -11.44
N LEU A 25 18.79 -27.79 -11.91
CA LEU A 25 18.53 -26.35 -11.99
C LEU A 25 17.36 -26.05 -12.93
N TYR A 26 17.31 -26.66 -14.12
CA TYR A 26 16.17 -26.48 -15.04
C TYR A 26 14.83 -26.96 -14.44
N ARG A 27 14.83 -28.03 -13.63
CA ARG A 27 13.62 -28.46 -12.90
C ARG A 27 13.23 -27.46 -11.81
N LEU A 28 14.21 -26.96 -11.06
CA LEU A 28 14.00 -25.97 -10.01
C LEU A 28 13.46 -24.65 -10.57
N GLN A 29 13.95 -24.21 -11.74
CA GLN A 29 13.45 -23.03 -12.45
C GLN A 29 11.94 -23.11 -12.67
N ARG A 30 11.40 -24.27 -13.05
CA ARG A 30 9.95 -24.44 -13.30
C ARG A 30 9.11 -24.12 -12.07
N LEU A 31 9.58 -24.52 -10.88
CA LEU A 31 8.91 -24.21 -9.61
C LEU A 31 8.82 -22.69 -9.37
N PHE A 32 9.90 -21.97 -9.67
CA PHE A 32 9.97 -20.52 -9.51
C PHE A 32 9.11 -19.74 -10.51
N VAL A 33 8.83 -20.31 -11.68
CA VAL A 33 7.90 -19.74 -12.68
C VAL A 33 6.43 -19.99 -12.28
N LEU A 34 6.14 -21.14 -11.65
CA LEU A 34 4.78 -21.51 -11.21
C LEU A 34 4.33 -20.79 -9.93
N LEU A 35 5.26 -20.53 -9.01
CA LEU A 35 4.98 -19.89 -7.72
C LEU A 35 4.22 -18.55 -7.85
N PRO A 36 4.63 -17.61 -8.71
CA PRO A 36 3.88 -16.37 -8.91
C PRO A 36 2.47 -16.61 -9.44
N ALA A 37 2.27 -17.58 -10.36
CA ALA A 37 0.94 -17.87 -10.90
C ALA A 37 -0.01 -18.37 -9.81
N LEU A 38 0.46 -19.30 -8.97
CA LEU A 38 -0.31 -19.80 -7.83
C LEU A 38 -0.61 -18.69 -6.81
N PHE A 39 0.38 -17.84 -6.53
CA PHE A 39 0.20 -16.68 -5.66
C PHE A 39 -0.85 -15.71 -6.19
N TRP A 40 -0.79 -15.35 -7.48
CA TRP A 40 -1.74 -14.42 -8.10
C TRP A 40 -3.14 -15.01 -8.24
N LEU A 41 -3.25 -16.31 -8.52
CA LEU A 41 -4.52 -17.02 -8.51
C LEU A 41 -5.14 -16.99 -7.10
N GLY A 42 -4.34 -17.25 -6.06
CA GLY A 42 -4.77 -17.12 -4.67
C GLY A 42 -5.17 -15.69 -4.29
N ALA A 43 -4.38 -14.69 -4.72
CA ALA A 43 -4.68 -13.28 -4.49
C ALA A 43 -5.99 -12.86 -5.17
N MET A 44 -6.22 -13.28 -6.42
CA MET A 44 -7.47 -13.05 -7.16
C MET A 44 -8.66 -13.68 -6.45
N ILE A 45 -8.57 -14.95 -6.04
CA ILE A 45 -9.61 -15.64 -5.25
C ILE A 45 -9.90 -14.90 -3.94
N TRP A 46 -8.86 -14.38 -3.29
CA TRP A 46 -8.99 -13.61 -2.05
C TRP A 46 -9.59 -12.20 -2.27
N LEU A 47 -9.38 -11.61 -3.44
CA LEU A 47 -9.88 -10.27 -3.81
C LEU A 47 -11.33 -10.27 -4.35
N ILE A 48 -11.81 -11.37 -4.93
CA ILE A 48 -13.18 -11.53 -5.46
C ILE A 48 -14.32 -11.21 -4.46
N PRO A 49 -14.23 -11.53 -3.15
CA PRO A 49 -15.30 -11.28 -2.20
C PRO A 49 -15.55 -9.80 -1.87
N ASN A 50 -14.63 -8.89 -2.26
CA ASN A 50 -14.67 -7.48 -1.84
C ASN A 50 -15.21 -6.56 -2.96
N ARG A 51 -16.41 -6.87 -3.47
CA ARG A 51 -17.03 -6.21 -4.63
C ARG A 51 -17.17 -4.69 -4.50
N ALA A 52 -17.46 -4.18 -3.30
CA ALA A 52 -17.61 -2.74 -3.06
C ALA A 52 -16.31 -1.95 -3.31
N ALA A 53 -15.15 -2.50 -2.95
CA ALA A 53 -13.86 -1.89 -3.24
C ALA A 53 -13.47 -1.96 -4.73
N TRP A 54 -13.99 -2.96 -5.44
CA TRP A 54 -13.81 -3.11 -6.88
C TRP A 54 -14.65 -2.10 -7.66
N GLU A 55 -15.91 -1.88 -7.31
CA GLU A 55 -16.80 -0.94 -8.03
C GLU A 55 -16.30 0.51 -7.97
N GLU A 56 -15.80 0.94 -6.80
CA GLU A 56 -15.25 2.29 -6.63
C GLU A 56 -13.92 2.51 -7.40
N ARG A 57 -13.07 1.47 -7.48
CA ARG A 57 -11.82 1.51 -8.26
C ARG A 57 -12.05 1.35 -9.76
N TYR A 58 -13.01 0.51 -10.14
CA TYR A 58 -13.34 0.23 -11.53
C TYR A 58 -13.72 1.53 -12.23
N GLY A 59 -14.66 2.33 -11.70
CA GLY A 59 -15.11 3.57 -12.36
C GLY A 59 -14.03 4.60 -12.70
N ARG A 60 -12.92 4.66 -11.95
CA ARG A 60 -11.87 5.69 -12.11
C ARG A 60 -10.59 5.19 -12.79
N GLN A 61 -10.26 3.91 -12.64
CA GLN A 61 -9.00 3.32 -13.11
C GLN A 61 -9.23 2.11 -14.04
N GLN A 62 -10.34 2.11 -14.81
CA GLN A 62 -10.71 1.03 -15.73
C GLN A 62 -9.55 0.56 -16.61
N GLN A 63 -8.79 1.50 -17.16
CA GLN A 63 -7.68 1.20 -18.06
C GLN A 63 -6.52 0.50 -17.34
N LEU A 64 -6.14 0.96 -16.14
CA LEU A 64 -5.07 0.35 -15.35
C LEU A 64 -5.48 -1.04 -14.81
N LEU A 65 -6.71 -1.19 -14.34
CA LEU A 65 -7.25 -2.48 -13.90
C LEU A 65 -7.39 -3.45 -15.08
N GLY A 66 -7.89 -2.99 -16.23
CA GLY A 66 -7.97 -3.78 -17.46
C GLY A 66 -6.60 -4.24 -17.93
N LEU A 67 -5.61 -3.35 -17.93
CA LEU A 67 -4.23 -3.67 -18.26
C LEU A 67 -3.62 -4.67 -17.27
N SER A 68 -3.89 -4.52 -15.97
CA SER A 68 -3.44 -5.48 -14.95
C SER A 68 -4.02 -6.89 -15.17
N MET A 69 -5.29 -6.98 -15.55
CA MET A 69 -5.96 -8.23 -15.89
C MET A 69 -5.37 -8.83 -17.16
N ALA A 70 -5.11 -8.01 -18.18
CA ALA A 70 -4.46 -8.44 -19.41
C ALA A 70 -3.06 -9.02 -19.15
N CYS A 71 -2.27 -8.40 -18.28
CA CYS A 71 -0.95 -8.93 -17.90
C CYS A 71 -1.08 -10.28 -17.18
N ILE A 72 -2.00 -10.41 -16.21
CA ILE A 72 -2.22 -11.68 -15.50
C ILE A 72 -2.64 -12.80 -16.46
N LEU A 73 -3.51 -12.49 -17.44
CA LEU A 73 -3.95 -13.44 -18.45
C LEU A 73 -2.81 -13.82 -19.41
N ALA A 74 -2.02 -12.85 -19.87
CA ALA A 74 -0.86 -13.08 -20.71
C ALA A 74 0.19 -13.94 -19.99
N TYR A 75 0.49 -13.63 -18.74
CA TYR A 75 1.34 -14.43 -17.85
C TYR A 75 0.83 -15.86 -17.70
N GLY A 76 -0.47 -16.03 -17.43
CA GLY A 76 -1.12 -17.32 -17.31
C GLY A 76 -1.00 -18.17 -18.58
N LEU A 77 -1.25 -17.56 -19.75
CA LEU A 77 -1.17 -18.22 -21.05
C LEU A 77 0.26 -18.68 -21.37
N VAL A 78 1.25 -17.84 -21.06
CA VAL A 78 2.67 -18.19 -21.24
C VAL A 78 3.08 -19.33 -20.29
N ILE A 79 2.60 -19.33 -19.05
CA ILE A 79 2.85 -20.42 -18.11
C ILE A 79 2.19 -21.72 -18.54
N SER A 80 0.96 -21.68 -19.04
CA SER A 80 0.30 -22.86 -19.59
C SER A 80 1.15 -23.49 -20.70
N ALA A 81 1.78 -22.68 -21.55
CA ALA A 81 2.70 -23.16 -22.58
C ALA A 81 4.01 -23.79 -22.03
N ILE A 82 4.43 -23.43 -20.81
CA ILE A 82 5.62 -23.97 -20.11
C ILE A 82 5.29 -25.27 -19.37
N ILE A 83 4.06 -25.44 -18.86
CA ILE A 83 3.62 -26.63 -18.14
C ILE A 83 3.44 -27.84 -19.09
N ILE A 84 3.14 -27.60 -20.37
CA ILE A 84 2.92 -28.67 -21.35
C ILE A 84 4.17 -29.56 -21.45
N PRO A 85 4.04 -30.87 -21.12
CA PRO A 85 5.17 -31.79 -21.15
C PRO A 85 5.62 -31.99 -22.61
N GLY A 86 6.85 -31.56 -22.92
CA GLY A 86 7.44 -31.70 -24.26
C GLY A 86 8.52 -30.67 -24.60
N ARG A 87 8.49 -29.47 -23.98
CA ARG A 87 9.58 -28.48 -24.10
C ARG A 87 10.47 -28.52 -22.87
N GLN A 88 11.73 -28.93 -23.04
CA GLN A 88 12.70 -28.97 -21.95
C GLN A 88 13.28 -27.59 -21.65
N THR A 89 13.39 -26.71 -22.65
CA THR A 89 13.93 -25.36 -22.53
C THR A 89 12.87 -24.30 -22.82
N ILE A 90 12.88 -23.22 -22.03
CA ILE A 90 12.07 -22.03 -22.29
C ILE A 90 12.84 -21.21 -23.35
N PRO A 91 12.25 -20.94 -24.53
CA PRO A 91 12.90 -20.08 -25.52
C PRO A 91 13.20 -18.70 -24.91
N ALA A 92 14.35 -18.11 -25.23
CA ALA A 92 14.77 -16.82 -24.66
C ALA A 92 13.73 -15.70 -24.86
N TRP A 93 13.02 -15.71 -26.00
CA TRP A 93 11.94 -14.77 -26.29
C TRP A 93 10.76 -14.92 -25.33
N VAL A 94 10.44 -16.14 -24.87
CA VAL A 94 9.38 -16.39 -23.87
C VAL A 94 9.79 -15.81 -22.53
N GLY A 95 11.02 -16.03 -22.10
CA GLY A 95 11.55 -15.44 -20.86
C GLY A 95 11.53 -13.91 -20.90
N THR A 96 11.86 -13.32 -22.04
CA THR A 96 11.82 -11.86 -22.25
C THR A 96 10.39 -11.32 -22.18
N PHE A 97 9.43 -12.02 -22.80
CA PHE A 97 8.03 -11.65 -22.74
C PHE A 97 7.48 -11.68 -21.31
N ILE A 98 7.80 -12.73 -20.54
CA ILE A 98 7.41 -12.81 -19.12
C ILE A 98 8.02 -11.66 -18.31
N ALA A 99 9.30 -11.34 -18.56
CA ALA A 99 9.96 -10.23 -17.87
C ALA A 99 9.30 -8.89 -18.19
N LEU A 100 8.98 -8.65 -19.47
CA LEU A 100 8.28 -7.43 -19.91
C LEU A 100 6.88 -7.33 -19.31
N ASP A 101 6.12 -8.43 -19.33
CA ASP A 101 4.78 -8.51 -18.76
C ASP A 101 4.78 -8.21 -17.26
N LEU A 102 5.69 -8.84 -16.49
CA LEU A 102 5.85 -8.58 -15.07
C LEU A 102 6.32 -7.14 -14.78
N PHE A 103 7.14 -6.56 -15.66
CA PHE A 103 7.59 -5.18 -15.54
C PHE A 103 6.43 -4.20 -15.73
N ILE A 104 5.66 -4.36 -16.82
CA ILE A 104 4.46 -3.56 -17.09
C ILE A 104 3.46 -3.70 -15.94
N PHE A 105 3.23 -4.93 -15.49
CA PHE A 105 2.35 -5.20 -14.36
C PHE A 105 2.83 -4.53 -13.07
N GLY A 106 4.14 -4.55 -12.80
CA GLY A 106 4.74 -3.82 -11.68
C GLY A 106 4.53 -2.31 -11.77
N LEU A 107 4.70 -1.72 -12.96
CA LEU A 107 4.41 -0.31 -13.20
C LEU A 107 2.94 0.01 -12.94
N VAL A 108 2.02 -0.83 -13.44
CA VAL A 108 0.58 -0.66 -13.26
C VAL A 108 0.21 -0.71 -11.78
N ILE A 109 0.72 -1.69 -11.01
CA ILE A 109 0.46 -1.76 -9.56
C ILE A 109 1.00 -0.52 -8.85
N THR A 110 2.21 -0.09 -9.20
CA THR A 110 2.83 1.07 -8.53
C THR A 110 2.09 2.36 -8.89
N GLN A 111 1.58 2.48 -10.11
CA GLN A 111 0.75 3.61 -10.54
C GLN A 111 -0.65 3.57 -9.90
N LEU A 112 -1.24 2.39 -9.72
CA LEU A 112 -2.48 2.22 -8.96
C LEU A 112 -2.28 2.65 -7.50
N ASP A 113 -1.19 2.24 -6.87
CA ASP A 113 -0.85 2.61 -5.49
C ASP A 113 -0.50 4.10 -5.34
N ALA A 114 0.28 4.67 -6.28
CA ALA A 114 0.62 6.09 -6.30
C ALA A 114 -0.61 6.98 -6.59
N SER A 115 -1.49 6.55 -7.50
CA SER A 115 -2.76 7.24 -7.79
C SER A 115 -3.77 7.10 -6.66
N ASP A 116 -3.78 5.96 -5.96
CA ASP A 116 -4.53 5.81 -4.71
C ASP A 116 -4.01 6.80 -3.67
N LYS A 117 -2.71 7.15 -3.71
CA LYS A 117 -2.04 8.01 -2.72
C LYS A 117 -1.96 9.50 -3.06
N GLY A 118 -2.04 9.89 -4.33
CA GLY A 118 -1.94 11.28 -4.78
C GLY A 118 -0.51 11.81 -4.86
N GLU A 119 0.48 10.94 -5.06
CA GLU A 119 1.91 11.24 -4.93
C GLU A 119 2.66 11.28 -6.27
N ALA A 120 3.80 11.99 -6.30
CA ALA A 120 4.74 12.00 -7.43
C ALA A 120 5.58 10.70 -7.48
N TRP A 121 5.09 9.73 -8.25
CA TRP A 121 5.66 8.38 -8.43
C TRP A 121 7.15 8.35 -8.82
N LEU A 122 7.59 9.31 -9.64
CA LEU A 122 8.85 9.24 -10.36
C LEU A 122 10.07 9.43 -9.44
N TYR A 123 9.98 10.32 -8.45
CA TYR A 123 11.09 10.57 -7.51
C TYR A 123 11.33 9.38 -6.57
N HIS A 124 10.26 8.77 -6.07
CA HIS A 124 10.37 7.58 -5.22
C HIS A 124 10.91 6.37 -5.97
N PHE A 125 10.48 6.19 -7.23
CA PHE A 125 10.99 5.13 -8.10
C PHE A 125 12.48 5.32 -8.40
N LEU A 126 12.90 6.53 -8.80
CA LEU A 126 14.31 6.85 -9.06
C LEU A 126 15.18 6.64 -7.82
N ARG A 127 14.71 7.11 -6.65
CA ARG A 127 15.43 6.91 -5.39
C ARG A 127 15.62 5.43 -5.05
N ALA A 128 14.57 4.62 -5.18
CA ALA A 128 14.64 3.18 -4.93
C ALA A 128 15.56 2.47 -5.94
N PHE A 129 15.49 2.88 -7.21
CA PHE A 129 16.38 2.40 -8.26
C PHE A 129 17.84 2.71 -7.96
N ASP A 130 18.16 3.95 -7.57
CA ASP A 130 19.52 4.37 -7.24
C ASP A 130 20.10 3.52 -6.11
N TYR A 131 19.38 3.37 -4.99
CA TYR A 131 19.87 2.56 -3.86
C TYR A 131 20.14 1.11 -4.25
N SER A 132 19.23 0.48 -5.01
CA SER A 132 19.41 -0.89 -5.48
C SER A 132 20.55 -1.02 -6.49
N PHE A 133 20.71 -0.05 -7.38
CA PHE A 133 21.78 0.00 -8.37
C PHE A 133 23.15 0.11 -7.70
N PHE A 134 23.34 1.07 -6.79
CA PHE A 134 24.61 1.26 -6.09
C PHE A 134 24.96 0.08 -5.21
N ALA A 135 23.99 -0.49 -4.49
CA ALA A 135 24.23 -1.67 -3.67
C ALA A 135 24.62 -2.89 -4.54
N ALA A 136 23.91 -3.13 -5.66
CA ALA A 136 24.28 -4.18 -6.60
C ALA A 136 25.67 -3.95 -7.21
N LEU A 137 26.04 -2.70 -7.49
CA LEU A 137 27.35 -2.34 -8.00
C LEU A 137 28.46 -2.59 -6.97
N ILE A 138 28.26 -2.25 -5.70
CA ILE A 138 29.25 -2.47 -4.64
C ILE A 138 29.46 -3.97 -4.41
N PHE A 139 28.39 -4.72 -4.20
CA PHE A 139 28.48 -6.14 -3.86
C PHE A 139 28.76 -7.04 -5.06
N GLY A 140 28.17 -6.73 -6.23
CA GLY A 140 28.37 -7.49 -7.46
C GLY A 140 29.62 -7.07 -8.23
N GLY A 141 29.93 -5.78 -8.25
CA GLY A 141 31.09 -5.24 -8.98
C GLY A 141 32.41 -5.79 -8.48
N GLN A 142 32.58 -5.99 -7.18
CA GLN A 142 33.76 -6.65 -6.60
C GLN A 142 33.97 -8.05 -7.18
N ILE A 143 32.89 -8.82 -7.32
CA ILE A 143 32.92 -10.18 -7.84
C ILE A 143 33.20 -10.16 -9.35
N VAL A 144 32.62 -9.21 -10.09
CA VAL A 144 32.89 -9.02 -11.52
C VAL A 144 34.36 -8.67 -11.78
N LEU A 145 34.97 -7.83 -10.93
CA LEU A 145 36.40 -7.52 -11.04
C LEU A 145 37.26 -8.77 -10.83
N VAL A 146 36.96 -9.60 -9.82
CA VAL A 146 37.66 -10.88 -9.58
C VAL A 146 37.49 -11.85 -10.77
N MET A 147 36.28 -11.93 -11.34
CA MET A 147 36.03 -12.71 -12.55
C MET A 147 36.85 -12.21 -13.74
N ARG A 148 36.92 -10.90 -13.94
CA ARG A 148 37.60 -10.29 -15.09
C ARG A 148 39.11 -10.46 -15.04
N TYR A 149 39.72 -10.37 -13.86
CA TYR A 149 41.18 -10.28 -13.72
C TYR A 149 41.87 -11.54 -13.19
N SER A 150 41.18 -12.43 -12.47
CA SER A 150 41.85 -13.56 -11.80
C SER A 150 41.44 -14.95 -12.32
N PHE A 151 40.14 -15.24 -12.45
CA PHE A 151 39.67 -16.62 -12.57
C PHE A 151 38.76 -16.90 -13.77
N GLY A 152 38.29 -15.88 -14.49
CA GLY A 152 37.34 -16.04 -15.60
C GLY A 152 35.91 -16.37 -15.15
N LEU A 153 35.06 -16.76 -16.10
CA LEU A 153 33.65 -17.10 -15.88
C LEU A 153 33.51 -18.57 -15.42
N ASN A 154 33.55 -18.80 -14.11
CA ASN A 154 33.36 -20.12 -13.51
C ASN A 154 32.06 -20.20 -12.70
N PHE A 155 31.45 -21.39 -12.65
CA PHE A 155 30.21 -21.66 -11.91
C PHE A 155 30.17 -21.09 -10.49
N PRO A 156 31.19 -21.30 -9.63
CA PRO A 156 31.14 -20.83 -8.24
C PRO A 156 31.13 -19.31 -8.14
N LEU A 157 31.82 -18.63 -9.05
CA LEU A 157 31.86 -17.17 -9.07
C LEU A 157 30.54 -16.60 -9.58
N VAL A 158 29.93 -17.19 -10.61
CA VAL A 158 28.61 -16.78 -11.12
C VAL A 158 27.55 -16.98 -10.04
N LEU A 159 27.60 -18.10 -9.31
CA LEU A 159 26.74 -18.35 -8.16
C LEU A 159 26.94 -17.30 -7.07
N LEU A 160 28.19 -16.98 -6.72
CA LEU A 160 28.51 -15.96 -5.72
C LEU A 160 28.00 -14.58 -6.14
N LEU A 161 28.20 -14.19 -7.40
CA LEU A 161 27.71 -12.92 -7.96
C LEU A 161 26.19 -12.82 -7.83
N LEU A 162 25.47 -13.82 -8.33
CA LEU A 162 24.01 -13.81 -8.34
C LEU A 162 23.44 -13.88 -6.91
N ALA A 163 24.04 -14.69 -6.03
CA ALA A 163 23.61 -14.78 -4.63
C ALA A 163 23.87 -13.48 -3.86
N SER A 164 25.03 -12.83 -4.08
CA SER A 164 25.39 -11.57 -3.45
C SER A 164 24.45 -10.43 -3.85
N VAL A 165 24.20 -10.29 -5.16
CA VAL A 165 23.24 -9.28 -5.67
C VAL A 165 21.83 -9.58 -5.16
N ALA A 166 21.40 -10.84 -5.19
CA ALA A 166 20.09 -11.23 -4.69
C ALA A 166 19.93 -10.93 -3.18
N ALA A 167 20.94 -11.25 -2.36
CA ALA A 167 20.94 -10.96 -0.93
C ALA A 167 20.86 -9.45 -0.67
N SER A 168 21.63 -8.65 -1.41
CA SER A 168 21.60 -7.19 -1.31
C SER A 168 20.22 -6.62 -1.59
N VAL A 169 19.59 -7.03 -2.70
CA VAL A 169 18.23 -6.58 -3.06
C VAL A 169 17.19 -7.06 -2.04
N LEU A 170 17.34 -8.28 -1.51
CA LEU A 170 16.42 -8.85 -0.54
C LEU A 170 16.47 -8.10 0.79
N ILE A 171 17.67 -7.78 1.28
CA ILE A 171 17.86 -6.97 2.51
C ILE A 171 17.21 -5.59 2.35
N GLN A 172 17.38 -4.94 1.19
CA GLN A 172 16.77 -3.65 0.93
C GLN A 172 15.24 -3.73 0.85
N THR A 173 14.71 -4.72 0.12
CA THR A 173 13.27 -4.90 -0.07
C THR A 173 12.56 -5.22 1.24
N PHE A 174 13.20 -5.97 2.13
CA PHE A 174 12.65 -6.38 3.42
C PHE A 174 13.29 -5.64 4.59
N SER A 175 13.81 -4.43 4.36
CA SER A 175 14.52 -3.64 5.38
C SER A 175 13.71 -3.53 6.67
N ASP A 176 12.41 -3.23 6.59
CA ASP A 176 11.55 -3.09 7.76
C ASP A 176 11.39 -4.38 8.57
N LEU A 177 11.31 -5.52 7.89
CA LEU A 177 11.21 -6.85 8.52
C LEU A 177 12.54 -7.27 9.16
N VAL A 178 13.64 -7.05 8.45
CA VAL A 178 14.99 -7.35 8.93
C VAL A 178 15.32 -6.47 10.14
N GLN A 179 15.01 -5.17 10.07
CA GLN A 179 15.16 -4.25 11.19
C GLN A 179 14.27 -4.63 12.38
N GLY A 180 13.01 -5.02 12.14
CA GLY A 180 12.13 -5.50 13.21
C GLY A 180 12.68 -6.72 13.95
N TRP A 181 13.29 -7.65 13.21
CA TRP A 181 14.00 -8.80 13.77
C TRP A 181 15.27 -8.40 14.53
N LEU A 182 16.11 -7.55 13.92
CA LEU A 182 17.34 -7.04 14.54
C LEU A 182 17.03 -6.27 15.83
N ASP A 183 16.02 -5.40 15.81
CA ASP A 183 15.60 -4.63 16.98
C ASP A 183 15.05 -5.56 18.08
N ARG A 184 14.41 -6.67 17.72
CA ARG A 184 13.92 -7.66 18.70
C ARG A 184 15.07 -8.40 19.39
N ILE A 185 16.16 -8.63 18.69
CA ILE A 185 17.38 -9.25 19.23
C ILE A 185 18.18 -8.21 20.04
N ALA A 186 18.45 -7.04 19.45
CA ALA A 186 19.27 -5.99 20.04
C ALA A 186 18.64 -5.36 21.28
N PHE A 187 17.31 -5.19 21.29
CA PHE A 187 16.56 -4.55 22.38
C PHE A 187 15.61 -5.52 23.08
N PHE A 188 16.02 -6.78 23.20
CA PHE A 188 15.24 -7.81 23.90
C PHE A 188 14.85 -7.35 25.32
N ASN A 189 15.78 -6.72 26.04
CA ASN A 189 15.59 -6.21 27.42
C ASN A 189 15.00 -4.79 27.50
N ALA A 190 14.72 -4.12 26.39
CA ALA A 190 14.25 -2.72 26.37
C ALA A 190 12.99 -2.57 25.48
N PRO A 191 11.82 -3.07 25.93
CA PRO A 191 10.58 -3.00 25.15
C PRO A 191 10.12 -1.56 24.85
N GLN A 192 10.39 -0.62 25.75
CA GLN A 192 10.05 0.80 25.55
C GLN A 192 10.86 1.43 24.40
N LEU A 193 12.15 1.07 24.27
CA LEU A 193 13.00 1.57 23.19
C LEU A 193 12.58 1.03 21.81
N ARG A 194 12.08 -0.22 21.77
CA ARG A 194 11.50 -0.81 20.55
C ARG A 194 10.23 -0.09 20.10
N GLN A 195 9.36 0.27 21.03
CA GLN A 195 8.15 1.02 20.73
C GLN A 195 8.48 2.44 20.24
N ALA A 196 9.43 3.13 20.88
CA ALA A 196 9.89 4.44 20.45
C ALA A 196 10.48 4.41 19.03
N ARG A 197 11.35 3.44 18.71
CA ARG A 197 11.90 3.28 17.35
C ARG A 197 10.86 2.90 16.31
N ALA A 198 9.89 2.06 16.66
CA ALA A 198 8.79 1.72 15.76
C ALA A 198 7.90 2.94 15.47
N ALA A 199 7.63 3.77 16.49
CA ALA A 199 6.89 5.02 16.34
C ALA A 199 7.65 6.02 15.45
N GLN A 200 8.94 6.23 15.70
CA GLN A 200 9.78 7.11 14.88
C GLN A 200 9.84 6.64 13.41
N ARG A 201 9.96 5.34 13.16
CA ARG A 201 9.92 4.80 11.79
C ARG A 201 8.54 4.99 11.13
N ALA A 202 7.45 4.86 11.89
CA ALA A 202 6.11 5.15 11.40
C ALA A 202 5.96 6.65 11.06
N GLU A 203 6.55 7.53 11.85
CA GLU A 203 6.60 8.97 11.59
C GLU A 203 7.43 9.30 10.35
N ASP A 204 8.65 8.75 10.21
CA ASP A 204 9.52 8.97 9.06
C ASP A 204 8.88 8.47 7.78
N SER A 205 8.28 7.28 7.80
CA SER A 205 7.60 6.71 6.64
C SER A 205 6.32 7.47 6.27
N ALA A 206 5.62 8.05 7.24
CA ALA A 206 4.48 8.93 6.99
C ALA A 206 4.92 10.30 6.46
N ALA A 207 5.99 10.87 7.01
CA ALA A 207 6.56 12.14 6.59
C ALA A 207 7.11 12.09 5.16
N GLN A 208 7.81 11.00 4.80
CA GLN A 208 8.32 10.80 3.44
C GLN A 208 7.23 10.71 2.37
N ARG A 209 5.98 10.44 2.75
CA ARG A 209 4.83 10.34 1.83
C ARG A 209 4.11 11.68 1.64
N LEU A 210 4.43 12.69 2.43
CA LEU A 210 3.78 14.00 2.33
C LEU A 210 4.51 14.85 1.30
N ASP A 211 3.78 15.28 0.26
CA ASP A 211 4.30 16.22 -0.73
C ASP A 211 4.42 17.63 -0.13
N ALA A 212 5.63 18.03 0.26
CA ALA A 212 5.93 19.32 0.88
C ALA A 212 5.43 20.54 0.06
N THR A 213 5.22 20.39 -1.25
CA THR A 213 4.88 21.51 -2.16
C THR A 213 3.39 21.76 -2.35
N LEU A 214 2.52 20.85 -1.90
CA LEU A 214 1.07 20.99 -2.07
C LEU A 214 0.46 22.02 -1.11
N ASP A 215 -0.04 23.14 -1.65
CA ASP A 215 -0.89 24.08 -0.91
C ASP A 215 -2.36 23.64 -0.94
N LEU A 216 -2.86 23.18 0.20
CA LEU A 216 -4.21 22.63 0.35
C LEU A 216 -5.33 23.67 0.21
N LEU A 217 -5.04 24.96 0.42
CA LEU A 217 -6.06 26.01 0.35
C LEU A 217 -6.39 26.39 -1.10
N ASP A 218 -5.44 26.17 -2.01
CA ASP A 218 -5.54 26.48 -3.43
C ASP A 218 -6.00 25.29 -4.29
N VAL A 219 -6.02 24.09 -3.71
CA VAL A 219 -6.55 22.88 -4.37
C VAL A 219 -8.03 23.06 -4.79
N PRO A 220 -8.44 22.57 -5.98
CA PRO A 220 -9.83 22.61 -6.42
C PRO A 220 -10.80 21.98 -5.40
N PRO A 221 -12.02 22.53 -5.20
CA PRO A 221 -12.98 22.01 -4.22
C PRO A 221 -13.24 20.50 -4.31
N ALA A 222 -13.42 19.98 -5.53
CA ALA A 222 -13.65 18.55 -5.75
C ALA A 222 -12.48 17.67 -5.31
N GLU A 223 -11.24 18.18 -5.45
CA GLU A 223 -10.05 17.45 -5.00
C GLU A 223 -9.90 17.50 -3.48
N PHE A 224 -10.22 18.64 -2.86
CA PHE A 224 -10.26 18.75 -1.40
C PHE A 224 -11.30 17.80 -0.80
N GLU A 225 -12.53 17.76 -1.35
CA GLU A 225 -13.58 16.82 -0.94
C GLU A 225 -13.13 15.36 -1.03
N ARG A 226 -12.38 15.02 -2.09
CA ARG A 226 -11.78 13.69 -2.24
C ARG A 226 -10.78 13.39 -1.13
N LEU A 227 -9.89 14.33 -0.81
CA LEU A 227 -8.92 14.16 0.27
C LEU A 227 -9.62 14.01 1.63
N THR A 228 -10.68 14.78 1.89
CA THR A 228 -11.48 14.67 3.13
C THR A 228 -12.17 13.33 3.24
N ARG A 229 -12.87 12.88 2.20
CA ARG A 229 -13.53 11.56 2.20
C ARG A 229 -12.54 10.43 2.46
N ARG A 230 -11.35 10.52 1.85
CA ARG A 230 -10.28 9.56 2.07
C ARG A 230 -9.77 9.61 3.51
N ALA A 231 -9.57 10.79 4.08
CA ALA A 231 -9.16 10.93 5.48
C ALA A 231 -10.21 10.36 6.44
N LEU A 232 -11.51 10.61 6.21
CA LEU A 232 -12.62 10.03 6.97
C LEU A 232 -12.56 8.48 6.96
N SER A 233 -12.35 7.88 5.78
CA SER A 233 -12.22 6.42 5.66
C SER A 233 -11.00 5.83 6.40
N GLN A 234 -10.00 6.67 6.70
CA GLN A 234 -8.75 6.28 7.35
C GLN A 234 -8.71 6.62 8.85
N MET A 235 -9.75 7.24 9.42
CA MET A 235 -9.79 7.64 10.83
C MET A 235 -9.57 6.49 11.83
N GLY A 236 -9.90 5.26 11.44
CA GLY A 236 -9.64 4.05 12.22
C GLY A 236 -8.20 3.54 12.17
N ASN A 237 -7.32 4.13 11.35
CA ASN A 237 -5.92 3.73 11.18
C ASN A 237 -5.02 4.96 11.21
N LEU A 238 -4.50 5.27 12.40
CA LEU A 238 -3.69 6.47 12.64
C LEU A 238 -2.44 6.55 11.74
N PRO A 239 -1.65 5.48 11.52
CA PRO A 239 -0.53 5.52 10.56
C PRO A 239 -0.94 5.86 9.13
N LYS A 240 -2.13 5.41 8.66
CA LYS A 240 -2.64 5.80 7.34
C LYS A 240 -3.09 7.24 7.31
N LEU A 241 -3.81 7.68 8.35
CA LEU A 241 -4.24 9.08 8.47
C LEU A 241 -3.04 10.05 8.51
N ALA A 242 -1.92 9.63 9.08
CA ALA A 242 -0.67 10.40 9.11
C ALA A 242 -0.08 10.68 7.72
N SER A 243 -0.40 9.84 6.72
CA SER A 243 -0.04 10.10 5.32
C SER A 243 -1.04 11.01 4.58
N SER A 244 -2.13 11.43 5.23
CA SER A 244 -3.10 12.34 4.63
C SER A 244 -2.48 13.74 4.51
N PRO A 245 -2.55 14.39 3.34
CA PRO A 245 -2.12 15.78 3.18
C PRO A 245 -2.81 16.73 4.16
N LEU A 246 -4.05 16.43 4.57
CA LEU A 246 -4.85 17.26 5.48
C LEU A 246 -4.23 17.44 6.88
N THR A 247 -3.21 16.67 7.25
CA THR A 247 -2.43 16.85 8.49
C THR A 247 -1.70 18.20 8.55
N ARG A 248 -1.54 18.86 7.41
CA ARG A 248 -0.90 20.18 7.26
C ARG A 248 -1.88 21.35 7.19
N LEU A 249 -3.18 21.11 7.39
CA LEU A 249 -4.14 22.21 7.40
C LEU A 249 -3.80 23.24 8.50
N PRO A 250 -3.99 24.54 8.25
CA PRO A 250 -3.79 25.61 9.25
C PRO A 250 -4.48 25.33 10.59
N VAL A 251 -5.71 24.79 10.55
CA VAL A 251 -6.47 24.44 11.77
C VAL A 251 -5.78 23.39 12.64
N VAL A 252 -5.03 22.45 12.03
CA VAL A 252 -4.28 21.42 12.76
C VAL A 252 -3.02 22.03 13.35
N SER A 253 -2.27 22.78 12.54
CA SER A 253 -1.04 23.46 12.98
C SER A 253 -1.30 24.43 14.13
N GLN A 254 -2.37 25.22 14.06
CA GLN A 254 -2.70 26.19 15.10
C GLN A 254 -3.09 25.51 16.42
N ARG A 255 -3.87 24.43 16.38
CA ARG A 255 -4.25 23.69 17.60
C ARG A 255 -3.06 23.04 18.28
N LEU A 256 -2.15 22.49 17.50
CA LEU A 256 -0.90 21.93 18.04
C LEU A 256 -0.07 23.01 18.74
N ALA A 257 0.03 24.19 18.14
CA ALA A 257 0.72 25.33 18.74
C ALA A 257 0.01 25.80 20.03
N GLN A 258 -1.31 25.88 20.04
CA GLN A 258 -2.10 26.27 21.23
C GLN A 258 -1.97 25.27 22.37
N ASN A 259 -1.89 23.97 22.06
CA ASN A 259 -1.78 22.89 23.05
C ASN A 259 -0.33 22.61 23.48
N GLY A 260 0.65 23.34 22.93
CA GLY A 260 2.08 23.14 23.24
C GLY A 260 2.60 21.75 22.87
N GLN A 261 1.97 21.06 21.92
CA GLN A 261 2.36 19.70 21.54
C GLN A 261 3.53 19.70 20.56
N PRO A 262 4.40 18.67 20.63
CA PRO A 262 5.51 18.54 19.69
C PRO A 262 4.99 18.34 18.26
N ASP A 263 5.68 18.95 17.30
CA ASP A 263 5.32 18.90 15.89
C ASP A 263 5.74 17.57 15.24
N GLY A 264 5.00 16.50 15.54
CA GLY A 264 5.21 15.15 15.01
C GLY A 264 4.12 14.70 14.04
N THR A 265 4.47 13.87 13.06
CA THR A 265 3.53 13.41 12.01
C THR A 265 2.34 12.62 12.57
N LEU A 266 2.57 11.74 13.56
CA LEU A 266 1.50 10.99 14.21
C LEU A 266 0.64 11.88 15.11
N ILE A 267 1.24 12.89 15.73
CA ILE A 267 0.55 13.87 16.57
C ILE A 267 -0.36 14.78 15.72
N ARG A 268 0.12 15.22 14.56
CA ARG A 268 -0.72 15.88 13.54
C ARG A 268 -1.86 14.99 13.07
N ALA A 269 -1.62 13.69 12.90
CA ALA A 269 -2.67 12.75 12.52
C ALA A 269 -3.74 12.59 13.62
N SER A 270 -3.34 12.55 14.89
CA SER A 270 -4.29 12.50 16.00
C SER A 270 -5.10 13.78 16.10
N GLU A 271 -4.47 14.95 15.94
CA GLU A 271 -5.20 16.22 15.91
C GLU A 271 -6.13 16.31 14.70
N LEU A 272 -5.71 15.87 13.51
CA LEU A 272 -6.59 15.79 12.35
C LEU A 272 -7.80 14.89 12.65
N LYS A 273 -7.60 13.74 13.31
CA LYS A 273 -8.71 12.87 13.72
C LYS A 273 -9.67 13.61 14.66
N THR A 274 -9.15 14.36 15.63
CA THR A 274 -9.96 15.19 16.54
C THR A 274 -10.76 16.23 15.77
N VAL A 275 -10.11 17.00 14.89
CA VAL A 275 -10.78 18.03 14.07
C VAL A 275 -11.85 17.43 13.15
N LEU A 276 -11.58 16.26 12.55
CA LEU A 276 -12.58 15.53 11.75
C LEU A 276 -13.76 15.07 12.60
N THR A 277 -13.49 14.58 13.81
CA THR A 277 -14.51 14.10 14.74
C THR A 277 -15.41 15.26 15.17
N GLU A 278 -14.84 16.40 15.54
CA GLU A 278 -15.60 17.63 15.83
C GLU A 278 -16.46 18.07 14.63
N SER A 279 -15.91 18.01 13.42
CA SER A 279 -16.64 18.39 12.21
C SER A 279 -17.82 17.46 11.94
N ILE A 280 -17.69 16.17 12.26
CA ILE A 280 -18.79 15.20 12.23
C ILE A 280 -19.81 15.53 13.32
N THR A 281 -19.37 15.79 14.56
CA THR A 281 -20.26 16.11 15.69
C THR A 281 -21.09 17.37 15.43
N LYS A 282 -20.57 18.37 14.70
CA LYS A 282 -21.37 19.54 14.28
C LYS A 282 -22.54 19.21 13.36
N LEU A 283 -22.52 18.06 12.69
CA LEU A 283 -23.64 17.59 11.88
C LEU A 283 -24.79 17.04 12.74
N GLN A 284 -24.58 16.83 14.04
CA GLN A 284 -25.61 16.41 14.96
C GLN A 284 -26.70 17.50 15.08
N PRO A 285 -27.99 17.14 14.94
CA PRO A 285 -29.09 18.07 15.22
C PRO A 285 -29.04 18.59 16.66
N ARG A 286 -29.30 19.89 16.86
CA ARG A 286 -29.10 20.58 18.16
C ARG A 286 -30.15 20.26 19.24
N ASP A 287 -31.31 19.71 18.86
CA ASP A 287 -32.49 19.58 19.74
C ASP A 287 -33.02 18.15 19.89
N GLU A 288 -32.27 17.13 19.47
CA GLU A 288 -32.69 15.72 19.53
C GLU A 288 -31.58 14.90 20.23
N GLY A 289 -31.93 13.94 21.10
CA GLY A 289 -31.07 13.29 22.11
C GLY A 289 -29.77 12.59 21.63
N GLU A 290 -29.41 11.43 22.19
CA GLU A 290 -28.13 10.77 21.83
C GLU A 290 -28.17 10.03 20.47
N PHE A 291 -29.37 9.70 19.99
CA PHE A 291 -29.60 9.02 18.71
C PHE A 291 -30.97 9.38 18.14
N GLY A 292 -31.02 9.63 16.83
CA GLY A 292 -32.25 9.81 16.08
C GLY A 292 -32.22 9.11 14.73
N THR A 293 -33.41 8.74 14.24
CA THR A 293 -33.60 8.03 12.96
C THR A 293 -34.24 8.92 11.90
N THR A 294 -34.44 10.21 12.19
CA THR A 294 -35.04 11.18 11.27
C THR A 294 -34.06 11.57 10.16
N ASP A 295 -34.56 12.20 9.10
CA ASP A 295 -33.75 12.64 7.96
C ASP A 295 -32.63 13.63 8.37
N ALA A 296 -32.85 14.40 9.45
CA ALA A 296 -31.86 15.32 10.01
C ALA A 296 -30.60 14.60 10.54
N TRP A 297 -30.74 13.37 11.02
CA TRP A 297 -29.65 12.57 11.58
C TRP A 297 -28.81 11.85 10.53
N ARG A 298 -29.29 11.76 9.28
CA ARG A 298 -28.71 10.87 8.27
C ARG A 298 -27.22 11.12 8.03
N HIS A 299 -26.80 12.38 7.96
CA HIS A 299 -25.41 12.75 7.67
C HIS A 299 -24.50 12.52 8.87
N TYR A 300 -24.98 12.81 10.08
CA TYR A 300 -24.26 12.49 11.32
C TYR A 300 -24.10 10.98 11.48
N ASN A 301 -25.20 10.22 11.46
CA ASN A 301 -25.19 8.77 11.65
C ASN A 301 -24.32 8.06 10.61
N ALA A 302 -24.39 8.49 9.33
CA ALA A 302 -23.63 7.90 8.23
C ALA A 302 -22.11 8.01 8.40
N LEU A 303 -21.61 9.01 9.13
CA LEU A 303 -20.18 9.19 9.41
C LEU A 303 -19.78 8.75 10.82
N TYR A 304 -20.55 9.12 11.85
CA TYR A 304 -20.21 8.91 13.25
C TYR A 304 -20.05 7.43 13.57
N PHE A 305 -21.08 6.61 13.29
CA PHE A 305 -21.01 5.19 13.62
C PHE A 305 -19.94 4.45 12.79
N PRO A 306 -19.83 4.65 11.46
CA PRO A 306 -18.82 3.95 10.68
C PRO A 306 -17.37 4.37 10.94
N TYR A 307 -17.10 5.65 11.18
CA TYR A 307 -15.73 6.18 11.23
C TYR A 307 -15.26 6.58 12.62
N VAL A 308 -16.15 7.05 13.50
CA VAL A 308 -15.80 7.42 14.88
C VAL A 308 -15.92 6.22 15.81
N VAL A 309 -17.08 5.55 15.80
CA VAL A 309 -17.31 4.33 16.61
C VAL A 309 -16.65 3.10 15.98
N GLY A 310 -16.49 3.08 14.65
CA GLY A 310 -15.88 1.96 13.93
C GLY A 310 -16.85 0.82 13.59
N LEU A 311 -18.15 1.08 13.64
CA LEU A 311 -19.21 0.13 13.35
C LEU A 311 -19.26 -0.19 11.84
N ARG A 312 -19.35 -1.46 11.46
CA ARG A 312 -19.42 -1.86 10.04
C ARG A 312 -20.73 -2.58 9.71
N PRO A 313 -21.83 -1.86 9.41
CA PRO A 313 -23.18 -2.42 9.39
C PRO A 313 -23.36 -3.66 8.49
N TYR A 314 -22.71 -3.67 7.33
CA TYR A 314 -22.84 -4.71 6.31
C TYR A 314 -21.65 -5.69 6.25
N SER A 315 -20.66 -5.55 7.15
CA SER A 315 -19.52 -6.47 7.20
C SER A 315 -19.88 -7.76 7.94
N ARG A 316 -19.91 -8.89 7.22
CA ARG A 316 -20.20 -10.21 7.81
C ARG A 316 -19.19 -10.70 8.86
N ARG A 317 -17.99 -10.10 8.91
CA ARG A 317 -16.88 -10.51 9.80
C ARG A 317 -16.52 -9.45 10.85
N ALA A 318 -17.35 -8.41 11.02
CA ALA A 318 -17.06 -7.37 12.00
C ALA A 318 -17.52 -7.83 13.40
N PHE A 319 -16.66 -7.69 14.39
CA PHE A 319 -17.07 -7.74 15.79
C PHE A 319 -17.85 -6.46 16.09
N HIS A 320 -19.06 -6.62 16.63
CA HIS A 320 -19.92 -5.51 17.00
C HIS A 320 -19.98 -5.42 18.51
N ASN A 321 -19.84 -4.21 19.04
CA ASN A 321 -20.07 -3.97 20.45
C ASN A 321 -21.58 -4.05 20.73
N GLU A 322 -21.95 -4.66 21.86
CA GLU A 322 -23.34 -4.88 22.25
C GLU A 322 -24.08 -3.55 22.49
N ASP A 323 -23.35 -2.50 22.91
CA ASP A 323 -23.89 -1.17 23.19
C ASP A 323 -24.57 -0.48 21.98
N TYR A 324 -24.30 -0.93 20.75
CA TYR A 324 -24.81 -0.30 19.51
C TYR A 324 -25.72 -1.22 18.69
N GLN A 325 -26.34 -2.22 19.31
CA GLN A 325 -27.22 -3.16 18.61
C GLN A 325 -28.42 -2.47 17.94
N ASP A 326 -29.06 -1.52 18.61
CA ASP A 326 -30.23 -0.80 18.08
C ASP A 326 -29.88 0.02 16.84
N VAL A 327 -28.71 0.68 16.87
CA VAL A 327 -28.18 1.45 15.73
C VAL A 327 -27.88 0.53 14.55
N LEU A 328 -27.28 -0.63 14.82
CA LEU A 328 -26.96 -1.63 13.81
C LEU A 328 -28.22 -2.26 13.20
N ALA A 329 -29.26 -2.50 14.00
CA ALA A 329 -30.56 -2.94 13.54
C ALA A 329 -31.23 -1.90 12.64
N TRP A 330 -31.15 -0.62 12.99
CA TRP A 330 -31.63 0.48 12.14
C TRP A 330 -30.89 0.54 10.80
N PHE A 331 -29.55 0.48 10.79
CA PHE A 331 -28.77 0.47 9.54
C PHE A 331 -29.15 -0.70 8.63
N ARG A 332 -29.47 -1.88 9.19
CA ARG A 332 -29.81 -3.07 8.39
C ARG A 332 -31.24 -3.08 7.89
N SER A 333 -32.16 -2.46 8.63
CA SER A 333 -33.60 -2.47 8.31
C SER A 333 -34.04 -1.27 7.48
N GLN A 334 -33.51 -0.07 7.75
CA GLN A 334 -34.00 1.19 7.18
C GLN A 334 -33.05 1.81 6.16
N VAL A 335 -31.77 1.43 6.16
CA VAL A 335 -30.76 2.03 5.29
C VAL A 335 -30.21 0.96 4.35
N PRO A 336 -30.49 1.00 3.04
CA PRO A 336 -29.78 0.16 2.09
C PRO A 336 -28.30 0.56 1.98
N GLU A 337 -27.41 -0.39 1.67
CA GLU A 337 -25.96 -0.14 1.56
C GLU A 337 -25.62 0.99 0.58
N ARG A 338 -26.31 1.05 -0.57
CA ARG A 338 -26.16 2.12 -1.56
C ARG A 338 -26.59 3.48 -1.01
N THR A 339 -27.64 3.53 -0.20
CA THR A 339 -28.11 4.76 0.43
C THR A 339 -27.12 5.26 1.47
N LEU A 340 -26.54 4.35 2.26
CA LEU A 340 -25.47 4.69 3.19
C LEU A 340 -24.29 5.34 2.47
N TYR A 341 -23.83 4.74 1.36
CA TYR A 341 -22.73 5.27 0.57
C TYR A 341 -23.03 6.69 0.03
N ASN A 342 -24.25 6.93 -0.45
CA ASN A 342 -24.68 8.25 -0.90
C ASN A 342 -24.68 9.28 0.24
N TRP A 343 -25.20 8.90 1.41
CA TRP A 343 -25.22 9.77 2.59
C TRP A 343 -23.81 10.07 3.11
N GLN A 344 -22.91 9.09 3.10
CA GLN A 344 -21.51 9.26 3.44
C GLN A 344 -20.82 10.24 2.49
N THR A 345 -21.07 10.12 1.18
CA THR A 345 -20.50 11.02 0.18
C THR A 345 -20.98 12.46 0.40
N ALA A 346 -22.28 12.65 0.57
CA ALA A 346 -22.86 13.98 0.83
C ALA A 346 -22.36 14.58 2.16
N ALA A 347 -22.32 13.78 3.23
CA ALA A 347 -21.81 14.23 4.53
C ALA A 347 -20.32 14.57 4.49
N ALA A 348 -19.51 13.81 3.74
CA ALA A 348 -18.10 14.10 3.54
C ALA A 348 -17.88 15.45 2.85
N CYS A 349 -18.74 15.85 1.90
CA CYS A 349 -18.68 17.17 1.28
C CYS A 349 -18.99 18.29 2.31
N LEU A 350 -19.93 18.09 3.23
CA LEU A 350 -20.21 19.05 4.31
C LEU A 350 -19.01 19.21 5.25
N VAL A 351 -18.40 18.09 5.66
CA VAL A 351 -17.17 18.11 6.47
C VAL A 351 -16.02 18.80 5.73
N ALA A 352 -15.84 18.51 4.45
CA ALA A 352 -14.82 19.14 3.62
C ALA A 352 -14.98 20.67 3.58
N ARG A 353 -16.22 21.14 3.45
CA ARG A 353 -16.53 22.56 3.46
C ARG A 353 -16.22 23.21 4.82
N ASP A 354 -16.66 22.63 5.94
CA ASP A 354 -16.34 23.15 7.30
C ASP A 354 -14.82 23.23 7.52
N LEU A 355 -14.08 22.17 7.16
CA LEU A 355 -12.63 22.14 7.30
C LEU A 355 -11.95 23.23 6.49
N ARG A 356 -12.38 23.45 5.25
CA ARG A 356 -11.80 24.44 4.36
C ARG A 356 -12.11 25.87 4.80
N GLU A 357 -13.35 26.13 5.22
CA GLU A 357 -13.76 27.43 5.76
C GLU A 357 -12.98 27.76 7.03
N ARG A 358 -12.92 26.84 8.00
CA ARG A 358 -12.10 27.00 9.22
C ARG A 358 -10.63 27.25 8.90
N SER A 359 -10.07 26.50 7.96
CA SER A 359 -8.66 26.63 7.61
C SER A 359 -8.36 27.95 6.91
N ARG A 360 -9.29 28.48 6.09
CA ARG A 360 -9.17 29.80 5.46
C ARG A 360 -9.24 30.94 6.46
N HIS A 361 -10.10 30.83 7.48
CA HIS A 361 -10.18 31.84 8.55
C HIS A 361 -8.91 31.93 9.41
N LEU A 362 -8.11 30.86 9.40
CA LEU A 362 -6.88 30.74 10.19
C LEU A 362 -5.62 30.90 9.34
N ALA A 363 -5.77 31.02 8.02
CA ALA A 363 -4.67 31.34 7.13
C ALA A 363 -4.28 32.82 7.33
N PRO A 364 -2.98 33.14 7.38
CA PRO A 364 -2.48 34.50 7.59
C PRO A 364 -2.86 35.47 6.47
#